data_AF-A0A539EHJ3-F1
#
_entry.id   AF-A0A539EHJ3-F1
#
_cell.length_a   1.000
_cell.length_b   1.000
_cell.length_c   1.000
_cell.angle_alpha   90.00
_cell.angle_beta   90.00
_cell.angle_gamma   90.00
#
_symmetry.space_group_name_H-M   'P 1'
#
loop_
_entity.id
_entity.type
_entity.pdbx_description
1 polymer ?
#
loop_
_entity_poly.entity_id
_entity_poly.type
_entity_poly.pdbx_seq_one_letter_code
_entity_poly.pdbx_strand_id
1 'polypeptide(L)'
;MTGPLAVYALIEPKYIKAVDMDRVKVVEDFNLGWELGVEGGPLPEALGSDHDRWAMAASLQKGLGLGTDRFALIQAVADSRAADNGRLENGVLTGSMNLFWRTPFRHRQTLVAHAEYTATKNLDGERQLNLGGDTGLRGYKNNAFQGARTAIVNLEDRLFFDANLLRLVHLGAVGFIEAGSAIP
;
A
#
# COMPACT_ATOMS: atom_id res chain seq x y z
N MET A 1 -12.04 16.39 12.29
CA MET A 1 -13.38 16.63 11.70
C MET A 1 -14.17 15.34 11.83
N THR A 2 -15.43 15.41 12.22
CA THR A 2 -16.25 14.24 12.58
C THR A 2 -17.61 14.38 11.92
N GLY A 3 -18.14 13.30 11.35
CA GLY A 3 -19.44 13.29 10.67
C GLY A 3 -19.97 11.87 10.56
N PRO A 4 -21.27 11.69 10.25
CA PRO A 4 -21.81 10.37 9.97
C PRO A 4 -21.19 9.80 8.70
N LEU A 5 -20.97 8.50 8.69
CA LEU A 5 -20.25 7.80 7.63
C LEU A 5 -21.05 6.59 7.14
N ALA A 6 -21.15 6.45 5.82
CA ALA A 6 -21.63 5.24 5.18
C ALA A 6 -20.45 4.50 4.55
N VAL A 7 -20.36 3.19 4.81
CA VAL A 7 -19.32 2.32 4.25
C VAL A 7 -19.99 1.14 3.58
N TYR A 8 -19.50 0.79 2.40
CA TYR A 8 -19.87 -0.40 1.66
C TYR A 8 -18.59 -1.17 1.29
N ALA A 9 -18.61 -2.48 1.53
CA ALA A 9 -17.52 -3.37 1.20
C ALA A 9 -18.03 -4.61 0.45
N LEU A 10 -17.35 -4.96 -0.64
CA LEU A 10 -17.57 -6.18 -1.39
C LEU A 10 -16.27 -6.97 -1.43
N ILE A 11 -16.31 -8.20 -0.93
CA ILE A 11 -15.15 -9.08 -0.81
C ILE A 11 -15.48 -10.39 -1.52
N GLU A 12 -14.69 -10.72 -2.53
CA GLU A 12 -14.63 -12.05 -3.12
C GLU A 12 -13.49 -12.81 -2.42
N PRO A 13 -13.78 -13.79 -1.54
CA PRO A 13 -12.75 -14.49 -0.80
C PRO A 13 -12.10 -15.58 -1.67
N LYS A 14 -10.83 -15.39 -2.05
CA LYS A 14 -9.99 -16.39 -2.72
C LYS A 14 -8.62 -16.45 -2.06
N TYR A 15 -8.61 -16.83 -0.79
CA TYR A 15 -7.41 -16.86 0.02
C TYR A 15 -6.47 -18.00 -0.36
N ILE A 16 -5.17 -17.69 -0.44
CA ILE A 16 -4.09 -18.67 -0.48
C ILE A 16 -3.26 -18.56 0.79
N LYS A 17 -2.71 -19.70 1.21
CA LYS A 17 -1.71 -19.76 2.28
C LYS A 17 -0.32 -19.74 1.66
N ALA A 18 0.47 -18.76 2.03
CA ALA A 18 1.88 -18.68 1.68
C ALA A 18 2.72 -18.63 2.96
N VAL A 19 4.03 -18.80 2.79
CA VAL A 19 5.01 -18.76 3.89
C VAL A 19 6.24 -18.05 3.35
N ASP A 20 7.10 -17.45 4.16
CA ASP A 20 8.34 -16.87 3.63
C ASP A 20 8.07 -15.87 2.47
N MET A 21 6.96 -15.13 2.56
CA MET A 21 6.63 -14.05 1.63
C MET A 21 7.11 -12.75 2.26
N ASP A 22 6.41 -12.27 3.29
CA ASP A 22 6.80 -11.11 4.09
C ASP A 22 7.44 -11.50 5.41
N ARG A 23 7.00 -12.62 6.00
CA ARG A 23 7.48 -13.07 7.31
C ARG A 23 8.17 -14.42 7.24
N VAL A 24 9.31 -14.51 7.94
CA VAL A 24 10.13 -15.71 8.07
C VAL A 24 9.35 -16.80 8.81
N LYS A 25 9.10 -17.94 8.16
CA LYS A 25 8.45 -19.13 8.71
C LYS A 25 7.07 -18.90 9.35
N VAL A 26 6.39 -17.84 8.96
CA VAL A 26 4.99 -17.56 9.36
C VAL A 26 4.09 -17.87 8.17
N VAL A 27 2.98 -18.56 8.43
CA VAL A 27 1.93 -18.76 7.41
C VAL A 27 1.13 -17.47 7.29
N GLU A 28 1.01 -16.99 6.07
CA GLU A 28 0.36 -15.73 5.71
C GLU A 28 -0.79 -16.02 4.75
N ASP A 29 -1.92 -15.37 4.97
CA ASP A 29 -3.10 -15.48 4.14
C ASP A 29 -3.15 -14.29 3.18
N PHE A 30 -3.22 -14.57 1.87
CA PHE A 30 -3.33 -13.55 0.83
C PHE A 30 -4.62 -13.74 0.05
N ASN A 31 -5.44 -12.70 -0.09
CA ASN A 31 -6.64 -12.78 -0.91
C ASN A 31 -6.32 -12.56 -2.40
N LEU A 32 -6.58 -13.57 -3.23
CA LEU A 32 -6.48 -13.47 -4.69
C LEU A 32 -7.79 -13.06 -5.38
N GLY A 33 -8.81 -12.73 -4.60
CA GLY A 33 -10.09 -12.25 -5.10
C GLY A 33 -10.10 -10.74 -5.29
N TRP A 34 -11.28 -10.22 -5.60
CA TRP A 34 -11.56 -8.79 -5.56
C TRP A 34 -11.93 -8.34 -4.16
N GLU A 35 -11.43 -7.18 -3.74
CA GLU A 35 -11.94 -6.43 -2.60
C GLU A 35 -12.22 -5.01 -3.05
N LEU A 36 -13.42 -4.52 -2.81
CA LEU A 36 -13.84 -3.16 -3.12
C LEU A 36 -14.40 -2.55 -1.83
N GLY A 37 -13.88 -1.40 -1.44
CA GLY A 37 -14.41 -0.56 -0.37
C GLY A 37 -14.82 0.78 -0.94
N VAL A 38 -15.98 1.29 -0.53
CA VAL A 38 -16.41 2.66 -0.80
C VAL A 38 -16.96 3.24 0.49
N GLU A 39 -16.55 4.46 0.80
CA GLU A 39 -16.92 5.17 1.99
C GLU A 39 -17.28 6.61 1.62
N GLY A 40 -18.28 7.17 2.29
CA GLY A 40 -18.59 8.58 2.16
C GLY A 40 -19.64 9.08 3.13
N GLY A 41 -19.65 10.39 3.33
CA GLY A 41 -20.57 11.02 4.25
C GLY A 41 -20.39 12.53 4.36
N PRO A 42 -21.39 13.24 4.90
CA PRO A 42 -21.30 14.68 5.11
C PRO A 42 -20.39 15.01 6.29
N LEU A 43 -19.67 16.12 6.16
CA LEU A 43 -18.84 16.74 7.18
C LEU A 43 -19.40 18.14 7.46
N PRO A 44 -20.46 18.26 8.28
CA PRO A 44 -21.08 19.55 8.54
C PRO A 44 -20.26 20.40 9.51
N GLU A 45 -20.36 21.72 9.37
CA GLU A 45 -19.74 22.70 10.28
C GLU A 45 -20.21 22.49 11.72
N ALA A 46 -21.49 22.15 11.90
CA ALA A 46 -22.10 21.85 13.21
C ALA A 46 -21.43 20.68 13.98
N LEU A 47 -20.66 19.83 13.31
CA LEU A 47 -19.91 18.71 13.91
C LEU A 47 -18.38 18.96 13.94
N GLY A 48 -17.97 20.22 13.77
CA GLY A 48 -16.58 20.65 13.90
C GLY A 48 -15.76 20.57 12.61
N SER A 49 -16.40 20.57 11.44
CA SER A 49 -15.75 20.95 10.17
C SER A 49 -15.63 22.48 10.11
N ASP A 50 -14.65 23.03 9.40
CA ASP A 50 -14.51 24.48 9.15
C ASP A 50 -15.56 25.00 8.16
N HIS A 51 -16.02 24.16 7.24
CA HIS A 51 -17.16 24.40 6.35
C HIS A 51 -17.87 23.08 6.05
N ASP A 52 -19.11 23.15 5.59
CA ASP A 52 -19.84 21.99 5.09
C ASP A 52 -19.09 21.34 3.90
N ARG A 53 -18.87 20.04 4.01
CA ARG A 53 -18.19 19.23 3.00
C ARG A 53 -18.79 17.84 2.87
N TRP A 54 -18.37 17.13 1.85
CA TRP A 54 -18.61 15.71 1.67
C TRP A 54 -17.29 14.94 1.60
N ALA A 55 -17.10 13.95 2.47
CA ALA A 55 -15.96 13.04 2.41
C ALA A 55 -16.27 11.86 1.48
N MET A 56 -15.25 11.41 0.75
CA MET A 56 -15.33 10.22 -0.08
C MET A 56 -13.99 9.48 -0.06
N ALA A 57 -14.06 8.17 0.10
CA ALA A 57 -12.92 7.27 -0.01
C ALA A 57 -13.32 6.01 -0.79
N ALA A 58 -12.39 5.45 -1.54
CA ALA A 58 -12.57 4.20 -2.27
C ALA A 58 -11.29 3.39 -2.26
N SER A 59 -11.41 2.08 -2.08
CA SER A 59 -10.30 1.14 -2.15
C SER A 59 -10.65 -0.02 -3.06
N LEU A 60 -9.67 -0.49 -3.80
CA LEU A 60 -9.76 -1.63 -4.69
C LEU A 60 -8.52 -2.49 -4.49
N GLN A 61 -8.70 -3.79 -4.28
CA GLN A 61 -7.63 -4.77 -4.31
C GLN A 61 -8.01 -5.91 -5.26
N LYS A 62 -7.02 -6.39 -5.99
CA LYS A 62 -7.11 -7.62 -6.76
C LYS A 62 -5.83 -8.41 -6.66
N GLY A 63 -5.93 -9.66 -6.19
CA GLY A 63 -4.84 -10.59 -6.38
C GLY A 63 -4.95 -11.38 -7.68
N LEU A 64 -3.80 -11.79 -8.20
CA LEU A 64 -3.63 -12.54 -9.44
C LEU A 64 -2.70 -13.71 -9.18
N GLY A 65 -3.17 -14.94 -9.38
CA GLY A 65 -2.31 -16.12 -9.38
C GLY A 65 -1.51 -16.18 -10.69
N LEU A 66 -0.19 -16.28 -10.59
CA LEU A 66 0.74 -16.27 -11.74
C LEU A 66 1.43 -17.63 -11.94
N GLY A 67 0.83 -18.69 -11.39
CA GLY A 67 1.36 -20.05 -11.37
C GLY A 67 1.76 -20.50 -9.97
N THR A 68 2.49 -21.63 -9.90
CA THR A 68 2.93 -22.20 -8.63
C THR A 68 3.90 -21.27 -7.92
N ASP A 69 3.60 -20.96 -6.65
CA ASP A 69 4.37 -20.07 -5.77
C ASP A 69 4.64 -18.65 -6.33
N ARG A 70 3.74 -18.16 -7.20
CA ARG A 70 3.81 -16.82 -7.79
C ARG A 70 2.45 -16.16 -7.79
N PHE A 71 2.38 -14.94 -7.29
CA PHE A 71 1.17 -14.16 -7.33
C PHE A 71 1.49 -12.67 -7.26
N ALA A 72 0.54 -11.85 -7.72
CA ALA A 72 0.61 -10.41 -7.56
C ALA A 72 -0.61 -9.89 -6.81
N LEU A 73 -0.46 -8.78 -6.11
CA LEU A 73 -1.52 -8.01 -5.50
C LEU A 73 -1.48 -6.61 -6.09
N ILE A 74 -2.58 -6.19 -6.68
CA ILE A 74 -2.76 -4.84 -7.22
C ILE A 74 -3.72 -4.13 -6.29
N GLN A 75 -3.38 -2.91 -5.89
CA GLN A 75 -4.20 -2.07 -5.04
C GLN A 75 -4.35 -0.67 -5.64
N ALA A 76 -5.51 -0.07 -5.42
CA ALA A 76 -5.76 1.33 -5.67
C ALA A 76 -6.59 1.91 -4.53
N VAL A 77 -6.19 3.06 -4.01
CA VAL A 77 -6.89 3.79 -2.96
C VAL A 77 -7.04 5.23 -3.39
N ALA A 78 -8.24 5.77 -3.21
CA ALA A 78 -8.55 7.16 -3.51
C ALA A 78 -9.27 7.79 -2.32
N ASP A 79 -8.86 8.99 -1.95
CA ASP A 79 -9.43 9.76 -0.85
C ASP A 79 -9.61 11.20 -1.29
N SER A 80 -10.77 11.80 -1.00
CA SER A 80 -11.01 13.21 -1.31
C SER A 80 -12.13 13.79 -0.46
N ARG A 81 -12.21 15.12 -0.44
CA ARG A 81 -13.35 15.87 0.07
C ARG A 81 -13.90 16.77 -1.02
N ALA A 82 -15.19 17.02 -1.01
CA ALA A 82 -15.82 18.03 -1.85
C ALA A 82 -16.41 19.12 -0.97
N ALA A 83 -16.09 20.37 -1.24
CA ALA A 83 -16.78 21.51 -0.64
C ALA A 83 -18.18 21.67 -1.24
N ASP A 84 -19.06 22.44 -0.58
CA ASP A 84 -20.43 22.71 -1.03
C ASP A 84 -20.53 23.26 -2.46
N ASN A 85 -19.51 23.99 -2.91
CA ASN A 85 -19.42 24.51 -4.27
C ASN A 85 -18.97 23.44 -5.31
N GLY A 86 -18.86 22.17 -4.91
CA GLY A 86 -18.42 21.05 -5.74
C GLY A 86 -16.91 20.99 -5.97
N ARG A 87 -16.11 21.88 -5.36
CA ARG A 87 -14.65 21.86 -5.51
C ARG A 87 -14.06 20.68 -4.77
N LEU A 88 -13.30 19.85 -5.48
CA LEU A 88 -12.50 18.79 -4.87
C LEU A 88 -11.31 19.37 -4.11
N GLU A 89 -11.15 18.88 -2.90
CA GLU A 89 -10.14 19.24 -1.92
C GLU A 89 -9.44 17.97 -1.43
N ASN A 90 -8.15 18.08 -1.16
CA ASN A 90 -7.34 17.03 -0.56
C ASN A 90 -7.50 15.67 -1.28
N GLY A 91 -7.51 15.73 -2.62
CA GLY A 91 -7.60 14.54 -3.45
C GLY A 91 -6.26 13.80 -3.44
N VAL A 92 -6.28 12.53 -3.08
CA VAL A 92 -5.14 11.62 -3.11
C VAL A 92 -5.58 10.36 -3.85
N LEU A 93 -4.75 9.90 -4.78
CA LEU A 93 -4.92 8.64 -5.48
C LEU A 93 -3.60 7.89 -5.44
N THR A 94 -3.60 6.71 -4.84
CA THR A 94 -2.46 5.82 -4.76
C THR A 94 -2.78 4.52 -5.49
N GLY A 95 -1.91 4.11 -6.40
CA GLY A 95 -1.96 2.80 -7.03
C GLY A 95 -0.68 2.04 -6.73
N SER A 96 -0.77 0.78 -6.33
CA SER A 96 0.39 -0.06 -6.05
C SER A 96 0.24 -1.48 -6.58
N MET A 97 1.38 -2.13 -6.78
CA MET A 97 1.48 -3.52 -7.18
C MET A 97 2.60 -4.20 -6.43
N ASN A 98 2.29 -5.33 -5.81
CA ASN A 98 3.27 -6.24 -5.21
C ASN A 98 3.30 -7.53 -6.01
N LEU A 99 4.47 -7.96 -6.43
CA LEU A 99 4.71 -9.25 -7.08
C LEU A 99 5.54 -10.11 -6.16
N PHE A 100 5.04 -11.31 -5.85
CA PHE A 100 5.73 -12.32 -5.06
C PHE A 100 6.09 -13.49 -5.97
N TRP A 101 7.36 -13.86 -5.94
CA TRP A 101 7.86 -15.01 -6.67
C TRP A 101 8.82 -15.81 -5.80
N ARG A 102 8.36 -16.96 -5.31
CA ARG A 102 9.25 -17.93 -4.68
C ARG A 102 10.03 -18.70 -5.74
N THR A 103 11.36 -18.65 -5.65
CA THR A 103 12.25 -19.34 -6.57
C THR A 103 12.64 -20.72 -6.02
N PRO A 104 12.71 -21.78 -6.85
CA PRO A 104 12.97 -23.15 -6.40
C PRO A 104 14.47 -23.46 -6.19
N PHE A 105 15.29 -22.48 -5.79
CA PHE A 105 16.72 -22.70 -5.57
C PHE A 105 17.00 -23.56 -4.32
N ARG A 106 18.28 -23.88 -4.08
CA ARG A 106 18.75 -24.72 -2.97
C ARG A 106 18.33 -24.21 -1.58
N HIS A 107 18.04 -22.92 -1.46
CA HIS A 107 17.53 -22.28 -0.25
C HIS A 107 16.14 -21.70 -0.51
N ARG A 108 15.34 -21.57 0.55
CA ARG A 108 14.05 -20.89 0.48
C ARG A 108 14.31 -19.41 0.13
N GLN A 109 13.88 -19.01 -1.06
CA GLN A 109 14.15 -17.69 -1.61
C GLN A 109 12.89 -17.13 -2.25
N THR A 110 12.57 -15.88 -1.93
CA THR A 110 11.42 -15.15 -2.48
C THR A 110 11.89 -13.81 -3.02
N LEU A 111 11.66 -13.60 -4.31
CA LEU A 111 11.79 -12.30 -4.95
C LEU A 111 10.48 -11.52 -4.75
N VAL A 112 10.59 -10.29 -4.25
CA VAL A 112 9.46 -9.37 -4.09
C VAL A 112 9.75 -8.11 -4.89
N ALA A 113 8.84 -7.77 -5.80
CA ALA A 113 8.89 -6.50 -6.52
C ALA A 113 7.67 -5.66 -6.14
N HIS A 114 7.91 -4.42 -5.77
CA HIS A 114 6.87 -3.45 -5.41
C HIS A 114 6.99 -2.24 -6.33
N ALA A 115 5.85 -1.75 -6.79
CA ALA A 115 5.76 -0.47 -7.49
C ALA A 115 4.56 0.30 -6.94
N GLU A 116 4.75 1.59 -6.68
CA GLU A 116 3.70 2.48 -6.19
C GLU A 116 3.76 3.82 -6.92
N TYR A 117 2.59 4.38 -7.18
CA TYR A 117 2.43 5.72 -7.69
C TYR A 117 1.33 6.44 -6.91
N THR A 118 1.65 7.61 -6.39
CA THR A 118 0.69 8.48 -5.71
C THR A 118 0.56 9.80 -6.46
N ALA A 119 -0.66 10.26 -6.67
CA ALA A 119 -0.97 11.56 -7.24
C ALA A 119 -1.91 12.33 -6.32
N THR A 120 -1.67 13.62 -6.18
CA THR A 120 -2.46 14.49 -5.31
C THR A 120 -3.00 15.70 -6.05
N LYS A 121 -4.10 16.26 -5.54
CA LYS A 121 -4.75 17.45 -6.08
C LYS A 121 -5.35 18.27 -4.95
N ASN A 122 -5.05 19.57 -4.94
CA ASN A 122 -5.59 20.54 -3.99
C ASN A 122 -5.42 20.10 -2.52
N LEU A 123 -4.23 19.63 -2.14
CA LEU A 123 -3.91 19.27 -0.76
C LEU A 123 -4.13 20.48 0.16
N ASP A 124 -4.57 20.21 1.39
CA ASP A 124 -4.62 21.23 2.43
C ASP A 124 -3.21 21.79 2.67
N GLY A 125 -3.10 23.06 3.08
CA GLY A 125 -1.80 23.74 3.21
C GLY A 125 -0.80 23.06 4.18
N GLU A 126 -1.31 22.22 5.08
CA GLU A 126 -0.51 21.44 6.04
C GLU A 126 -0.13 20.04 5.52
N ARG A 127 -0.74 19.58 4.42
CA ARG A 127 -0.46 18.29 3.80
C ARG A 127 0.53 18.44 2.65
N GLN A 128 1.70 17.85 2.83
CA GLN A 128 2.68 17.66 1.76
C GLN A 128 2.86 16.16 1.54
N LEU A 129 2.85 15.76 0.26
CA LEU A 129 3.23 14.40 -0.10
C LEU A 129 4.76 14.33 -0.03
N ASN A 130 5.24 13.59 0.97
CA ASN A 130 6.65 13.43 1.25
C ASN A 130 7.08 12.01 0.88
N LEU A 131 8.32 11.90 0.42
CA LEU A 131 8.96 10.63 0.07
C LEU A 131 10.31 10.55 0.78
N GLY A 132 10.60 9.40 1.41
CA GLY A 132 11.84 9.20 2.17
C GLY A 132 11.97 7.79 2.77
N GLY A 133 12.85 7.65 3.77
CA GLY A 133 13.14 6.38 4.45
C GLY A 133 11.93 5.73 5.10
N ASP A 134 10.95 6.52 5.52
CA ASP A 134 9.69 6.11 6.13
C ASP A 134 8.61 5.68 5.12
N THR A 135 8.76 6.04 3.85
CA THR A 135 7.81 5.71 2.78
C THR A 135 8.35 4.65 1.81
N GLY A 136 9.33 3.85 2.25
CA GLY A 136 9.86 2.73 1.46
C GLY A 136 11.11 3.01 0.63
N LEU A 137 11.78 4.16 0.80
CA LEU A 137 13.13 4.42 0.29
C LEU A 137 14.18 4.26 1.39
N ARG A 138 14.38 3.03 1.87
CA ARG A 138 15.38 2.69 2.88
C ARG A 138 16.77 3.20 2.45
N GLY A 139 17.40 3.94 3.36
CA GLY A 139 18.69 4.59 3.11
C GLY A 139 18.61 6.07 2.71
N TYR A 140 17.41 6.62 2.51
CA TYR A 140 17.18 8.05 2.34
C TYR A 140 16.72 8.71 3.64
N LYS A 141 16.98 10.02 3.80
CA LYS A 141 16.41 10.80 4.91
C LYS A 141 14.88 10.81 4.82
N ASN A 142 14.19 10.89 5.94
CA ASN A 142 12.74 11.09 5.95
C ASN A 142 12.40 12.42 5.28
N ASN A 143 11.30 12.45 4.54
CA ASN A 143 10.86 13.63 3.77
C ASN A 143 11.95 14.22 2.85
N ALA A 144 12.82 13.38 2.29
CA ALA A 144 13.88 13.82 1.41
C ALA A 144 13.36 14.46 0.12
N PHE A 145 12.17 14.07 -0.35
CA PHE A 145 11.55 14.60 -1.56
C PHE A 145 10.11 15.01 -1.32
N GLN A 146 9.67 16.06 -2.02
CA GLN A 146 8.34 16.64 -1.96
C GLN A 146 7.82 16.88 -3.38
N GLY A 147 6.54 16.63 -3.64
CA GLY A 147 5.93 16.86 -4.94
C GLY A 147 4.43 16.58 -4.94
N ALA A 148 3.71 16.98 -5.99
CA ALA A 148 2.30 16.64 -6.13
C ALA A 148 2.09 15.16 -6.51
N ARG A 149 3.12 14.50 -7.06
CA ARG A 149 3.08 13.10 -7.46
C ARG A 149 4.36 12.39 -7.03
N THR A 150 4.27 11.13 -6.62
CA THR A 150 5.43 10.29 -6.32
C THR A 150 5.34 8.96 -7.05
N ALA A 151 6.49 8.42 -7.41
CA ALA A 151 6.64 7.07 -7.94
C ALA A 151 7.75 6.36 -7.16
N ILE A 152 7.53 5.10 -6.79
CA ILE A 152 8.47 4.26 -6.04
C ILE A 152 8.52 2.89 -6.69
N VAL A 153 9.72 2.32 -6.79
CA VAL A 153 9.94 0.94 -7.20
C VAL A 153 10.97 0.30 -6.28
N ASN A 154 10.62 -0.84 -5.71
CA ASN A 154 11.48 -1.62 -4.82
C ASN A 154 11.59 -3.05 -5.35
N LEU A 155 12.81 -3.59 -5.33
CA LEU A 155 13.09 -4.98 -5.63
C LEU A 155 13.85 -5.59 -4.47
N GLU A 156 13.31 -6.66 -3.89
CA GLU A 156 13.90 -7.37 -2.77
C GLU A 156 14.12 -8.84 -3.13
N ASP A 157 15.30 -9.35 -2.78
CA ASP A 157 15.62 -10.77 -2.81
C ASP A 157 15.79 -11.28 -1.38
N ARG A 158 14.83 -12.08 -0.92
CA ARG A 158 14.73 -12.55 0.46
C ARG A 158 15.17 -14.00 0.55
N LEU A 159 16.23 -14.26 1.31
CA LEU A 159 16.80 -15.58 1.57
C LEU A 159 16.45 -16.03 2.99
N PHE A 160 15.88 -17.21 3.12
CA PHE A 160 15.49 -17.81 4.39
C PHE A 160 16.38 -19.04 4.64
N PHE A 161 17.20 -18.98 5.70
CA PHE A 161 18.09 -20.07 6.07
C PHE A 161 17.39 -21.04 7.01
N ASP A 162 17.71 -22.33 6.89
CA ASP A 162 17.21 -23.35 7.80
C ASP A 162 17.95 -23.40 9.14
N ALA A 163 18.96 -22.55 9.32
CA ALA A 163 19.65 -22.37 10.59
C ALA A 163 18.67 -21.83 11.64
N ASN A 164 18.39 -22.66 12.65
CA ASN A 164 17.47 -22.38 13.73
C ASN A 164 18.19 -22.52 15.08
N LEU A 165 18.45 -21.41 15.76
CA LEU A 165 18.98 -21.47 17.12
C LEU A 165 17.83 -21.79 18.08
N LEU A 166 17.88 -22.98 18.69
CA LEU A 166 16.90 -23.47 19.67
C LEU A 166 15.44 -23.48 19.19
N ARG A 167 15.20 -23.41 17.86
CA ARG A 167 13.85 -23.22 17.25
C ARG A 167 13.14 -21.94 17.66
N LEU A 168 13.85 -20.98 18.26
CA LEU A 168 13.33 -19.68 18.68
C LEU A 168 13.77 -18.56 17.74
N VAL A 169 14.95 -18.70 17.13
CA VAL A 169 15.53 -17.70 16.24
C VAL A 169 15.69 -18.30 14.85
N HIS A 170 15.17 -17.58 13.84
CA HIS A 170 15.33 -17.90 12.43
C HIS A 170 16.28 -16.89 11.79
N LEU A 171 17.24 -17.38 11.00
CA LEU A 171 18.16 -16.54 10.26
C LEU A 171 17.68 -16.35 8.82
N GLY A 172 17.79 -15.14 8.32
CA GLY A 172 17.53 -14.79 6.93
C GLY A 172 18.41 -13.62 6.50
N ALA A 173 18.49 -13.40 5.20
CA ALA A 173 19.16 -12.25 4.60
C ALA A 173 18.26 -11.63 3.54
N VAL A 174 18.36 -10.32 3.34
CA VAL A 174 17.65 -9.61 2.27
C VAL A 174 18.62 -8.71 1.53
N GLY A 175 18.64 -8.82 0.21
CA GLY A 175 19.22 -7.82 -0.68
C GLY A 175 18.11 -6.97 -1.28
N PHE A 176 18.30 -5.67 -1.41
CA PHE A 176 17.28 -4.78 -1.96
C PHE A 176 17.88 -3.68 -2.84
N ILE A 177 17.09 -3.24 -3.82
CA ILE A 177 17.35 -2.05 -4.65
C ILE A 177 16.05 -1.27 -4.72
N GLU A 178 16.15 0.05 -4.55
CA GLU A 178 15.00 0.94 -4.48
C GLU A 178 15.28 2.20 -5.30
N ALA A 179 14.24 2.71 -5.96
CA ALA A 179 14.28 3.94 -6.71
C ALA A 179 12.97 4.70 -6.51
N GLY A 180 13.06 6.03 -6.44
CA GLY A 180 11.89 6.87 -6.29
C GLY A 180 12.05 8.23 -6.95
N SER A 181 10.93 8.87 -7.26
CA SER A 181 10.88 10.22 -7.82
C SER A 181 9.68 10.96 -7.24
N ALA A 182 9.89 12.25 -6.96
CA ALA A 182 8.81 13.19 -6.65
C ALA A 182 8.72 14.21 -7.78
N ILE A 183 7.51 14.41 -8.29
CA ILE A 183 7.22 15.30 -9.42
C ILE A 183 6.34 16.44 -8.89
N PRO A 184 6.68 17.70 -9.18
CA PRO A 184 5.88 18.87 -8.81
C PRO A 184 4.45 18.84 -9.35
#